data_AF-A0A7H4PBG8-F1
#
_entry.id   AF-A0A7H4PBG8-F1
#
_cell.length_a   1.000
_cell.length_b   1.000
_cell.length_c   1.000
_cell.angle_alpha   90.00
_cell.angle_beta   90.00
_cell.angle_gamma   90.00
#
_symmetry.space_group_name_H-M   'P 1'
#
loop_
_entity.id
_entity.type
_entity.pdbx_description
1 polymer ?
#
loop_
_entity_poly.entity_id
_entity_poly.type
_entity_poly.pdbx_seq_one_letter_code
_entity_poly.pdbx_strand_id
1 'polypeptide(L)'
;MTLRRLLAVSCLLFPLIASAHNFVDGQRVAPVGVADRGELVLNNDKFSYKSWNSAQLAGKVRVVQHIAGRSSAKEKNATLIEAIKSAKLPHDRYQTTTIVNTDDAIPGSGVFCPQQY
;
A
#
# COMPACT_ATOMS: atom_id res chain seq x y z
N MET A 1 23.89 -26.68 29.36
CA MET A 1 23.36 -27.42 28.18
C MET A 1 21.84 -27.24 28.01
N THR A 2 21.05 -27.24 29.09
CA THR A 2 19.59 -27.03 29.08
C THR A 2 19.14 -25.65 28.58
N LEU A 3 19.78 -24.56 29.03
CA LEU A 3 19.41 -23.20 28.60
C LEU A 3 19.55 -22.98 27.09
N ARG A 4 20.65 -23.45 26.49
CA ARG A 4 20.90 -23.32 25.04
C ARG A 4 19.90 -24.12 24.21
N ARG A 5 19.45 -25.28 24.70
CA ARG A 5 18.41 -26.10 24.05
C ARG A 5 17.04 -25.44 24.17
N LEU A 6 16.70 -24.89 25.34
CA LEU A 6 15.47 -24.12 25.53
C LEU A 6 15.42 -22.89 24.62
N LEU A 7 16.52 -22.14 24.52
CA LEU A 7 16.61 -20.98 23.64
C LEU A 7 16.42 -21.36 22.16
N ALA A 8 17.04 -22.47 21.73
CA ALA A 8 16.88 -22.97 20.36
C ALA A 8 15.44 -23.40 20.06
N VAL A 9 14.78 -24.08 21.00
CA VAL A 9 13.37 -24.46 20.87
C VAL A 9 12.47 -23.23 20.83
N SER A 10 12.71 -22.22 21.67
CA SER A 10 11.93 -20.98 21.65
C SER A 10 12.07 -20.22 20.33
N CYS A 11 13.27 -20.13 19.76
CA CYS A 11 13.48 -19.50 18.45
C CYS A 11 12.81 -20.28 17.31
N LEU A 12 12.78 -21.61 17.37
CA LEU A 12 12.11 -22.46 16.39
C LEU A 12 10.58 -22.33 16.42
N LEU A 13 9.98 -22.03 17.58
CA LEU A 13 8.54 -21.89 17.75
C LEU A 13 8.02 -20.47 17.49
N PHE A 14 8.90 -19.47 17.42
CA PHE A 14 8.55 -18.07 17.18
C PHE A 14 7.71 -17.80 15.90
N PRO A 15 7.94 -18.49 14.76
CA PRO A 15 7.15 -18.30 13.54
C PRO A 15 5.67 -18.67 13.70
N LEU A 16 5.33 -19.54 14.66
CA LEU A 16 3.95 -20.00 14.88
C LEU A 16 3.05 -18.92 15.49
N ILE A 17 3.62 -17.81 15.96
CA ILE A 17 2.91 -16.68 16.57
C ILE A 17 2.62 -15.58 15.52
N ALA A 18 3.19 -15.70 14.30
CA ALA A 18 2.96 -14.73 13.24
C ALA A 18 1.51 -14.81 12.72
N SER A 19 0.67 -13.92 13.23
CA SER A 19 -0.71 -13.76 12.76
C SER A 19 -0.76 -12.73 11.65
N ALA A 20 -0.89 -13.17 10.40
CA ALA A 20 -1.22 -12.29 9.30
C ALA A 20 -2.72 -11.98 9.34
N HIS A 21 -3.08 -10.70 9.33
CA HIS A 21 -4.49 -10.31 9.24
C HIS A 21 -4.94 -10.45 7.78
N ASN A 22 -5.94 -11.30 7.55
CA ASN A 22 -6.60 -11.40 6.25
C ASN A 22 -7.73 -10.39 6.16
N PHE A 23 -7.97 -9.88 4.95
CA PHE A 23 -9.22 -9.17 4.68
C PHE A 23 -10.38 -10.16 4.77
N VAL A 24 -11.44 -9.75 5.47
CA VAL A 24 -12.67 -10.52 5.62
C VAL A 24 -13.81 -9.71 5.01
N ASP A 25 -14.58 -10.32 4.12
CA ASP A 25 -15.70 -9.64 3.48
C ASP A 25 -16.70 -9.14 4.52
N GLY A 26 -17.21 -7.92 4.31
CA GLY A 26 -18.12 -7.25 5.24
C GLY A 26 -17.47 -6.70 6.52
N GLN A 27 -16.19 -6.98 6.78
CA GLN A 27 -15.44 -6.38 7.88
C GLN A 27 -14.72 -5.11 7.42
N ARG A 28 -14.44 -4.23 8.39
CA ARG A 28 -13.63 -3.03 8.14
C ARG A 28 -12.19 -3.45 7.83
N VAL A 29 -11.56 -2.75 6.89
CA VAL A 29 -10.10 -2.85 6.68
C VAL A 29 -9.35 -2.54 7.97
N ALA A 30 -8.22 -3.22 8.17
CA ALA A 30 -7.37 -2.98 9.33
C ALA A 30 -6.99 -1.48 9.45
N PRO A 31 -6.98 -0.93 10.67
CA PRO A 31 -6.50 0.42 10.91
C PRO A 31 -4.99 0.46 10.63
N VAL A 32 -4.60 1.17 9.58
CA VAL A 32 -3.21 1.36 9.18
C VAL A 32 -2.97 2.85 9.06
N GLY A 33 -1.88 3.34 9.64
CA GLY A 33 -1.47 4.73 9.56
C GLY A 33 -0.02 4.82 9.13
N VAL A 34 0.28 5.77 8.24
CA VAL A 34 1.63 6.11 7.81
C VAL A 34 1.87 7.55 8.25
N ALA A 35 2.70 7.72 9.28
CA ALA A 35 2.92 9.02 9.93
C ALA A 35 3.84 9.94 9.11
N ASP A 36 4.89 9.40 8.50
CA ASP A 36 5.82 10.12 7.63
C ASP A 36 5.63 9.71 6.17
N ARG A 37 5.59 10.69 5.27
CA ARG A 37 5.46 10.48 3.80
C ARG A 37 4.30 9.56 3.38
N GLY A 38 3.17 9.62 4.09
CA GLY A 38 2.02 8.73 3.89
C GLY A 38 1.23 8.97 2.60
N GLU A 39 0.93 10.23 2.26
CA GLU A 39 0.25 10.60 1.02
C GLU A 39 0.99 11.75 0.34
N LEU A 40 1.26 11.58 -0.95
CA LEU A 40 1.81 12.62 -1.82
C LEU A 40 0.66 13.52 -2.31
N VAL A 41 0.71 14.79 -1.95
CA VAL A 41 -0.26 15.80 -2.36
C VAL A 41 0.41 16.74 -3.35
N LEU A 42 -0.21 16.89 -4.53
CA LEU A 42 0.14 17.89 -5.52
C LEU A 42 -0.82 19.08 -5.37
N ASN A 43 -0.30 20.24 -4.99
CA ASN A 43 -1.09 21.47 -4.89
C ASN A 43 -0.33 22.60 -5.59
N ASN A 44 -0.92 23.21 -6.61
CA ASN A 44 -0.31 24.28 -7.42
C ASN A 44 1.13 23.95 -7.85
N ASP A 45 1.31 22.77 -8.45
CA ASP A 45 2.61 22.23 -8.90
C ASP A 45 3.67 22.01 -7.80
N LYS A 46 3.31 22.14 -6.53
CA LYS A 46 4.17 21.81 -5.39
C LYS A 46 3.80 20.48 -4.79
N PHE A 47 4.79 19.59 -4.70
CA PHE A 47 4.67 18.33 -3.98
C PHE A 47 4.81 18.56 -2.47
N SER A 48 3.93 17.93 -1.72
CA SER A 48 4.00 17.86 -0.26
C SER A 48 3.61 16.47 0.20
N TYR A 49 4.05 16.11 1.39
CA TYR A 49 3.66 14.87 2.02
C TYR A 49 2.79 15.16 3.24
N LYS A 50 1.77 14.33 3.46
CA LYS A 50 0.99 14.33 4.69
C LYS A 50 0.91 12.93 5.27
N SER A 51 0.57 12.84 6.55
CA SER A 51 0.21 11.58 7.17
C SER A 51 -1.06 11.01 6.52
N TRP A 52 -1.12 9.69 6.44
CA TRP A 52 -2.23 8.97 5.84
C TRP A 52 -2.77 7.89 6.79
N ASN A 53 -4.07 7.63 6.74
CA ASN A 53 -4.70 6.58 7.55
C ASN A 53 -5.83 5.89 6.79
N SER A 54 -5.96 4.56 6.95
CA SER A 54 -7.01 3.75 6.30
C SER A 54 -8.44 4.15 6.68
N ALA A 55 -8.64 4.89 7.78
CA ALA A 55 -9.93 5.50 8.12
C ALA A 55 -10.42 6.49 7.06
N GLN A 56 -9.52 7.11 6.29
CA GLN A 56 -9.88 7.99 5.18
C GLN A 56 -10.50 7.24 4.00
N LEU A 57 -10.47 5.89 4.00
CA LEU A 57 -11.05 5.05 2.95
C LEU A 57 -12.59 5.00 2.99
N ALA A 58 -13.22 5.39 4.11
CA ALA A 58 -14.68 5.40 4.25
C ALA A 58 -15.37 6.44 3.33
N GLY A 59 -16.66 6.24 3.05
CA GLY A 59 -17.53 7.22 2.40
C GLY A 59 -17.64 7.13 0.88
N LYS A 60 -16.78 6.35 0.20
CA LYS A 60 -16.86 6.07 -1.24
C LYS A 60 -16.62 4.60 -1.52
N VAL A 61 -17.15 4.10 -2.63
CA VAL A 61 -16.74 2.82 -3.21
C VAL A 61 -15.34 3.01 -3.81
N ARG A 62 -14.42 2.08 -3.54
CA ARG A 62 -13.02 2.26 -3.95
C ARG A 62 -12.39 0.96 -4.42
N VAL A 63 -11.47 1.09 -5.36
CA VAL A 63 -10.44 0.08 -5.63
C VAL A 63 -9.18 0.52 -4.91
N VAL A 64 -8.67 -0.32 -4.00
CA VAL A 64 -7.40 -0.09 -3.30
C VAL A 64 -6.35 -1.00 -3.92
N GLN A 65 -5.29 -0.41 -4.48
CA GLN A 65 -4.19 -1.14 -5.10
C GLN A 65 -2.93 -0.94 -4.27
N HIS A 66 -2.27 -2.03 -3.87
CA HIS A 66 -0.95 -1.96 -3.26
C HIS A 66 0.08 -2.46 -4.29
N ILE A 67 0.95 -1.56 -4.74
CA ILE A 67 1.88 -1.82 -5.84
C ILE A 67 3.31 -1.49 -5.37
N ALA A 68 4.28 -2.32 -5.75
CA ALA A 68 5.69 -2.01 -5.55
C ALA A 68 6.12 -0.77 -6.36
N GLY A 69 7.02 0.05 -5.84
CA GLY A 69 7.62 1.20 -6.53
C GLY A 69 8.59 0.81 -7.65
N ARG A 70 8.19 -0.10 -8.54
CA ARG A 70 8.99 -0.63 -9.66
C ARG A 70 8.26 -0.38 -10.97
N SER A 71 8.99 0.01 -12.02
CA SER A 71 8.40 0.22 -13.36
C SER A 71 7.69 -1.03 -13.90
N SER A 72 8.25 -2.22 -13.66
CA SER A 72 7.63 -3.48 -14.05
C SER A 72 6.30 -3.78 -13.33
N ALA A 73 6.13 -3.28 -12.10
CA ALA A 73 4.88 -3.40 -11.38
C ALA A 73 3.82 -2.42 -11.93
N LYS A 74 4.23 -1.21 -12.35
CA LYS A 74 3.38 -0.26 -13.06
C LYS A 74 2.87 -0.83 -14.39
N GLU A 75 3.78 -1.36 -15.20
CA GLU A 75 3.47 -1.95 -16.52
C GLU A 75 2.44 -3.09 -16.41
N LYS A 76 2.63 -4.00 -15.44
CA LYS A 76 1.68 -5.12 -15.22
C LYS A 76 0.27 -4.66 -14.81
N ASN A 77 0.15 -3.50 -14.16
CA ASN A 77 -1.13 -2.96 -13.70
C ASN A 77 -1.75 -1.95 -14.69
N ALA A 78 -1.05 -1.60 -15.78
CA ALA A 78 -1.49 -0.57 -16.72
C ALA A 78 -2.88 -0.88 -17.30
N THR A 79 -3.11 -2.11 -17.76
CA THR A 79 -4.39 -2.53 -18.33
C THR A 79 -5.56 -2.38 -17.35
N LEU A 80 -5.34 -2.69 -16.06
CA LEU A 80 -6.37 -2.51 -15.02
C LEU A 80 -6.67 -1.02 -14.80
N ILE A 81 -5.63 -0.18 -14.72
CA ILE A 81 -5.77 1.26 -14.53
C ILE A 81 -6.53 1.87 -15.71
N GLU A 82 -6.18 1.49 -16.94
CA GLU A 82 -6.83 1.94 -18.17
C GLU A 82 -8.29 1.50 -18.25
N ALA A 83 -8.59 0.26 -17.84
CA ALA A 83 -9.96 -0.23 -17.77
C ALA A 83 -10.80 0.59 -16.77
N ILE A 84 -10.27 0.89 -15.58
CA ILE A 84 -10.95 1.72 -14.58
C ILE A 84 -11.16 3.16 -15.10
N LYS A 85 -10.13 3.75 -15.74
CA LYS A 85 -10.25 5.09 -16.37
C LYS A 85 -11.32 5.09 -17.46
N SER A 86 -11.32 4.07 -18.32
CA SER A 86 -12.28 3.92 -19.43
C SER A 86 -13.71 3.68 -18.96
N ALA A 87 -13.89 3.05 -17.79
CA ALA A 87 -15.20 2.81 -17.20
C ALA A 87 -15.93 4.08 -16.74
N LYS A 88 -15.23 5.23 -16.64
CA LYS A 88 -15.81 6.54 -16.26
C LYS A 88 -16.71 6.45 -15.03
N LEU A 89 -16.23 5.76 -13.99
CA LEU A 89 -16.97 5.55 -12.76
C LEU A 89 -17.33 6.90 -12.11
N PRO A 90 -18.48 7.00 -11.43
CA PRO A 90 -18.98 8.28 -10.90
C PRO A 90 -18.04 8.85 -9.83
N HIS A 91 -17.41 10.00 -10.08
CA HIS A 91 -16.34 10.57 -9.22
C HIS A 91 -16.82 11.01 -7.82
N ASP A 92 -18.11 11.26 -7.66
CA ASP A 92 -18.75 11.59 -6.39
C ASP A 92 -18.84 10.36 -5.47
N ARG A 93 -19.09 9.17 -6.03
CA ARG A 93 -19.29 7.91 -5.29
C ARG A 93 -18.12 6.93 -5.37
N TYR A 94 -17.23 7.09 -6.35
CA TYR A 94 -16.11 6.21 -6.62
C TYR A 94 -14.75 6.91 -6.50
N GLN A 95 -13.74 6.21 -5.99
CA GLN A 95 -12.35 6.67 -6.00
C GLN A 95 -11.36 5.51 -6.02
N THR A 96 -10.36 5.56 -6.89
CA THR A 96 -9.22 4.63 -6.82
C THR A 96 -8.18 5.16 -5.84
N THR A 97 -7.61 4.28 -5.00
CA THR A 97 -6.51 4.59 -4.09
C THR A 97 -5.34 3.64 -4.37
N THR A 98 -4.21 4.19 -4.80
CA THR A 98 -2.99 3.41 -5.05
C THR A 98 -1.97 3.70 -3.95
N ILE A 99 -1.61 2.66 -3.22
CA ILE A 99 -0.55 2.66 -2.20
C ILE A 99 0.70 2.11 -2.88
N VAL A 100 1.77 2.92 -2.89
CA VAL A 100 3.03 2.56 -3.53
C VAL A 100 4.07 2.25 -2.46
N ASN A 101 4.62 1.03 -2.48
CA ASN A 101 5.76 0.68 -1.63
C ASN A 101 7.06 1.26 -2.22
N THR A 102 7.52 2.37 -1.68
CA THR A 102 8.76 3.04 -2.14
C THR A 102 10.02 2.29 -1.69
N ASP A 103 9.98 1.47 -0.64
CA ASP A 103 11.15 0.70 -0.19
C ASP A 103 11.50 -0.43 -1.15
N ASP A 104 10.54 -0.84 -2.00
CA ASP A 104 10.75 -1.76 -3.10
C ASP A 104 11.25 -1.09 -4.39
N ALA A 105 11.50 0.23 -4.35
CA ALA A 105 12.18 0.92 -5.43
C ALA A 105 13.66 0.51 -5.46
N ILE A 106 14.20 0.29 -6.66
CA ILE A 106 15.63 0.01 -6.85
C ILE A 106 16.43 1.18 -6.22
N PRO A 107 17.52 0.94 -5.47
CA PRO A 107 18.37 2.02 -4.96
C PRO A 107 18.77 2.98 -6.09
N GLY A 108 18.47 4.28 -5.93
CA GLY A 108 18.68 5.29 -6.99
C GLY A 108 17.49 5.53 -7.94
N SER A 109 16.42 4.73 -7.86
CA SER A 109 15.19 4.90 -8.66
C SER A 109 14.07 5.68 -7.96
N GLY A 110 14.27 6.13 -6.72
CA GLY A 110 13.35 7.04 -6.03
C GLY A 110 13.11 8.36 -6.79
N VAL A 111 14.03 8.73 -7.69
CA VAL A 111 13.95 9.88 -8.62
C VAL A 111 13.34 9.49 -9.98
N PHE A 112 13.26 8.21 -10.31
CA PHE A 112 12.94 7.69 -11.65
C PHE A 112 11.64 6.87 -11.72
N CYS A 113 10.84 6.78 -10.66
CA CYS A 113 9.42 6.42 -10.82
C CYS A 113 8.69 7.66 -11.36
N PRO A 114 8.45 7.79 -12.68
CA PRO A 114 7.90 9.02 -13.21
C PRO A 114 6.47 9.14 -12.70
N GLN A 115 6.23 10.18 -11.89
CA GLN A 115 4.91 10.74 -11.59
C GLN A 115 4.23 11.15 -12.90
N GLN A 116 3.60 10.19 -13.55
CA GLN A 116 2.56 10.44 -14.55
C GLN A 116 1.36 9.61 -14.12
N TYR A 117 0.44 10.28 -13.43
CA TYR A 117 -0.89 9.77 -13.08
C TYR A 117 -1.95 10.59 -13.79
#